data_AF-A0A6J6P3P3-F1
#
_entry.id   AF-A0A6J6P3P3-F1
#
_cell.length_a   1.000
_cell.length_b   1.000
_cell.length_c   1.000
_cell.angle_alpha   90.00
_cell.angle_beta   90.00
_cell.angle_gamma   90.00
#
_symmetry.space_group_name_H-M   'P 1'
#
loop_
_entity.id
_entity.type
_entity.pdbx_description
1 polymer ?
#
loop_
_entity_poly.entity_id
_entity_poly.type
_entity_poly.pdbx_seq_one_letter_code
_entity_poly.pdbx_strand_id
1 'polypeptide(L)'
;MSLIASASGTRVVRRCELTEDNAGVDVQDNSREKAMAELLGLSTTGKRNGFDAVDSSGNPYELKTTSVRDVGTGRDVGRVWIEKIRAGYFIAAKTDMTIKSEWKPSEVIFCHPSDLEEWIAEKLENRIAIDEELRDRVLANLGDSVTEEEKTRIVYLMGRGMTYNNPKISWDYLLSHGVVIDLNRPAEHLAELVSSRPLQ
;
A
#
# COMPACT_ATOMS: atom_id res chain seq x y z
N MET A 1 -16.61 37.25 68.25
CA MET A 1 -15.19 37.55 67.94
C MET A 1 -14.98 37.41 66.44
N SER A 2 -14.55 38.51 65.82
CA SER A 2 -13.83 38.67 64.54
C SER A 2 -14.34 38.05 63.23
N LEU A 3 -14.71 38.96 62.32
CA LEU A 3 -14.48 38.91 60.86
C LEU A 3 -12.99 38.70 60.52
N ILE A 4 -12.69 37.96 59.42
CA ILE A 4 -11.68 38.20 58.32
C ILE A 4 -12.03 37.18 57.19
N ALA A 5 -12.62 37.53 56.03
CA ALA A 5 -12.11 38.15 54.80
C ALA A 5 -11.12 37.31 53.93
N SER A 6 -11.48 37.22 52.63
CA SER A 6 -10.61 37.36 51.44
C SER A 6 -9.81 36.17 50.87
N ALA A 7 -9.97 36.01 49.54
CA ALA A 7 -8.96 35.82 48.48
C ALA A 7 -9.28 34.60 47.58
N SER A 8 -9.81 34.83 46.38
CA SER A 8 -9.06 35.22 45.17
C SER A 8 -8.39 34.02 44.54
N GLY A 9 -8.82 33.71 43.32
CA GLY A 9 -8.30 32.61 42.54
C GLY A 9 -6.82 32.77 42.21
N THR A 10 -6.17 31.65 42.00
CA THR A 10 -5.08 31.50 41.04
C THR A 10 -5.11 30.04 40.61
N ARG A 11 -5.67 29.79 39.42
CA ARG A 11 -5.61 28.48 38.77
C ARG A 11 -4.16 28.32 38.31
N VAL A 12 -3.39 27.51 39.03
CA VAL A 12 -2.02 27.17 38.65
C VAL A 12 -2.08 26.41 37.33
N VAL A 13 -1.85 27.12 36.22
CA VAL A 13 -1.59 26.52 34.92
C VAL A 13 -0.23 25.86 35.02
N ARG A 14 -0.21 24.55 35.29
CA ARG A 14 1.00 23.74 35.13
C ARG A 14 1.37 23.75 33.65
N ARG A 15 2.53 24.34 33.38
CA ARG A 15 3.33 24.23 32.17
C ARG A 15 3.57 22.74 31.90
N CYS A 16 2.81 22.15 30.98
CA CYS A 16 3.20 20.91 30.32
C CYS A 16 4.06 21.28 29.12
N GLU A 17 5.36 21.38 29.35
CA GLU A 17 6.34 21.12 28.30
C GLU A 17 6.37 19.59 28.11
N LEU A 18 5.63 19.12 27.12
CA LEU A 18 5.83 17.82 26.50
C LEU A 18 6.01 18.07 25.02
N THR A 19 7.27 18.15 24.61
CA THR A 19 7.66 17.83 23.24
C THR A 19 7.42 16.32 23.10
N GLU A 20 6.22 15.94 22.69
CA GLU A 20 5.97 14.60 22.16
C GLU A 20 6.58 14.57 20.76
N ASP A 21 7.82 14.08 20.70
CA ASP A 21 8.41 13.60 19.47
C ASP A 21 7.43 12.64 18.79
N ASN A 22 7.22 12.87 17.49
CA ASN A 22 6.37 12.11 16.58
C ASN A 22 6.81 10.63 16.46
N ALA A 23 6.66 9.83 17.50
CA ALA A 23 6.88 8.38 17.52
C ALA A 23 5.61 7.60 17.12
N GLY A 24 4.88 8.12 16.12
CA GLY A 24 3.66 7.51 15.58
C GLY A 24 3.84 6.88 14.20
N VAL A 25 5.07 6.77 13.69
CA VAL A 25 5.34 6.11 12.40
C VAL A 25 5.53 4.62 12.65
N ASP A 26 4.43 3.88 12.57
CA ASP A 26 4.30 2.48 12.15
C ASP A 26 5.57 1.61 12.18
N VAL A 27 6.19 1.49 13.36
CA VAL A 27 7.39 0.65 13.56
C VAL A 27 7.06 -0.84 13.33
N GLN A 28 5.78 -1.21 13.47
CA GLN A 28 5.31 -2.59 13.36
C GLN A 28 5.25 -3.07 11.91
N ASP A 29 4.63 -2.31 10.99
CA ASP A 29 4.52 -2.76 9.59
C ASP A 29 5.89 -2.77 8.89
N ASN A 30 6.74 -1.76 9.16
CA ASN A 30 8.12 -1.73 8.66
C ASN A 30 8.96 -2.93 9.13
N SER A 31 8.73 -3.43 10.35
CA SER A 31 9.47 -4.58 10.87
C SER A 31 9.11 -5.89 10.17
N ARG A 32 7.83 -6.07 9.81
CA ARG A 32 7.35 -7.27 9.10
C ARG A 32 7.80 -7.28 7.65
N GLU A 33 7.71 -6.13 6.99
CA GLU A 33 8.18 -5.96 5.62
C GLU A 33 9.69 -6.25 5.52
N LYS A 34 10.48 -5.70 6.45
CA LYS A 34 11.92 -5.98 6.51
C LYS A 34 12.21 -7.46 6.75
N ALA A 35 11.49 -8.11 7.67
CA ALA A 35 11.66 -9.53 7.93
C ALA A 35 11.27 -10.39 6.72
N MET A 36 10.23 -10.00 5.96
CA MET A 36 9.86 -10.66 4.72
C MET A 36 10.91 -10.48 3.63
N ALA A 37 11.45 -9.27 3.47
CA ALA A 37 12.53 -9.01 2.52
C ALA A 37 13.78 -9.85 2.84
N GLU A 38 14.17 -9.91 4.11
CA GLU A 38 15.29 -10.73 4.58
C GLU A 38 15.05 -12.24 4.32
N LEU A 39 13.86 -12.74 4.64
CA LEU A 39 13.45 -14.13 4.37
C LEU A 39 13.60 -14.50 2.88
N LEU A 40 13.32 -13.56 1.99
CA LEU A 40 13.30 -13.74 0.55
C LEU A 40 14.62 -13.37 -0.14
N GLY A 41 15.63 -12.93 0.61
CA GLY A 41 16.92 -12.50 0.05
C GLY A 41 16.83 -11.19 -0.75
N LEU A 42 15.87 -10.32 -0.41
CA LEU A 42 15.63 -9.03 -1.07
C LEU A 42 16.27 -7.88 -0.29
N SER A 43 16.56 -6.78 -0.99
CA SER A 43 17.01 -5.53 -0.41
C SER A 43 15.85 -4.54 -0.33
N THR A 44 15.51 -4.05 0.87
CA THR A 44 14.48 -3.02 1.02
C THR A 44 14.94 -1.69 0.41
N THR A 45 14.04 -0.94 -0.21
CA THR A 45 14.40 0.32 -0.86
C THR A 45 14.46 1.51 0.13
N GLY A 46 13.76 1.40 1.26
CA GLY A 46 13.60 2.47 2.24
C GLY A 46 12.84 3.69 1.71
N LYS A 47 12.29 3.61 0.49
CA LYS A 47 11.58 4.71 -0.14
C LYS A 47 10.12 4.67 0.28
N ARG A 48 9.60 5.82 0.73
CA ARG A 48 8.17 5.99 1.02
C ARG A 48 7.30 5.86 -0.23
N ASN A 49 7.85 6.22 -1.39
CA ASN A 49 7.19 6.15 -2.69
C ASN A 49 8.01 5.25 -3.62
N GLY A 50 7.37 4.24 -4.18
CA GLY A 50 8.03 3.22 -5.00
C GLY A 50 7.74 1.82 -4.46
N PHE A 51 8.46 0.84 -4.98
CA PHE A 51 8.40 -0.54 -4.51
C PHE A 51 9.12 -0.73 -3.17
N ASP A 52 8.66 -1.71 -2.42
CA ASP A 52 9.10 -1.97 -1.05
C ASP A 52 10.50 -2.62 -1.03
N ALA A 53 10.78 -3.50 -2.00
CA ALA A 53 12.08 -4.17 -2.14
C ALA A 53 12.53 -4.39 -3.59
N VAL A 54 13.81 -4.75 -3.76
CA VAL A 54 14.43 -5.16 -5.02
C VAL A 54 15.32 -6.40 -4.81
N ASP A 55 15.46 -7.22 -5.85
CA ASP A 55 16.45 -8.30 -5.86
C ASP A 55 17.83 -7.82 -6.40
N SER A 56 18.79 -8.73 -6.48
CA SER A 56 20.14 -8.45 -7.00
C SER A 56 20.19 -8.09 -8.49
N SER A 57 19.15 -8.45 -9.26
CA SER A 57 19.00 -8.10 -10.67
C SER A 57 18.25 -6.78 -10.86
N GLY A 58 17.79 -6.16 -9.78
CA GLY A 58 17.03 -4.91 -9.79
C GLY A 58 15.54 -5.10 -10.09
N ASN A 59 15.01 -6.33 -10.07
CA ASN A 59 13.58 -6.52 -10.22
C ASN A 59 12.85 -5.93 -8.99
N PRO A 60 11.76 -5.17 -9.20
CA PRO A 60 11.02 -4.56 -8.10
C PRO A 60 9.94 -5.48 -7.50
N TYR A 61 9.71 -5.33 -6.19
CA TYR A 61 8.72 -6.07 -5.43
C TYR A 61 7.85 -5.16 -4.56
N GLU A 62 6.54 -5.30 -4.69
CA GLU A 62 5.57 -4.82 -3.69
C GLU A 62 5.38 -5.91 -2.63
N LEU A 63 5.53 -5.53 -1.37
CA LEU A 63 5.48 -6.41 -0.22
C LEU A 63 4.23 -6.08 0.62
N LYS A 64 3.45 -7.11 0.94
CA LYS A 64 2.29 -6.98 1.82
C LYS A 64 2.24 -8.09 2.84
N THR A 65 1.73 -7.77 4.03
CA THR A 65 1.46 -8.78 5.06
C THR A 65 0.01 -8.68 5.50
N THR A 66 -0.54 -9.80 5.94
CA THR A 66 -1.88 -9.85 6.56
C THR A 66 -1.92 -10.90 7.66
N SER A 67 -2.77 -10.69 8.66
CA SER A 67 -3.14 -11.70 9.65
C SER A 67 -4.59 -12.19 9.46
N VAL A 68 -5.27 -11.66 8.45
CA VAL A 68 -6.68 -11.93 8.16
C VAL A 68 -6.83 -12.55 6.77
N ARG A 69 -8.06 -12.61 6.26
CA ARG A 69 -8.38 -13.21 4.96
C ARG A 69 -8.09 -12.31 3.77
N ASP A 70 -7.82 -11.04 3.99
CA ASP A 70 -7.67 -10.06 2.92
C ASP A 70 -6.36 -9.29 3.06
N VAL A 71 -5.77 -8.97 1.92
CA VAL A 71 -4.57 -8.14 1.81
C VAL A 71 -5.00 -6.72 1.44
N GLY A 72 -4.51 -5.74 2.21
CA GLY A 72 -4.68 -4.33 1.90
C GLY A 72 -3.72 -3.87 0.81
N THR A 73 -4.14 -2.90 0.01
CA THR A 73 -3.34 -2.35 -1.10
C THR A 73 -2.82 -0.95 -0.77
N GLY A 74 -3.70 0.04 -0.64
CA GLY A 74 -3.36 1.43 -0.31
C GLY A 74 -4.56 2.37 -0.28
N ARG A 75 -4.41 3.60 0.24
CA ARG A 75 -5.51 4.57 0.36
C ARG A 75 -5.92 5.26 -0.95
N ASP A 76 -4.98 5.39 -1.89
CA ASP A 76 -5.16 6.11 -3.15
C ASP A 76 -4.83 5.20 -4.33
N VAL A 77 -5.57 4.10 -4.46
CA VAL A 77 -5.36 3.13 -5.54
C VAL A 77 -6.07 3.60 -6.80
N GLY A 78 -5.30 4.02 -7.80
CA GLY A 78 -5.79 4.46 -9.13
C GLY A 78 -4.79 4.08 -10.23
N ARG A 79 -4.86 4.75 -11.39
CA ARG A 79 -4.02 4.45 -12.58
C ARG A 79 -2.52 4.32 -12.25
N VAL A 80 -1.96 5.27 -11.49
CA VAL A 80 -0.54 5.25 -11.09
C VAL A 80 -0.18 4.01 -10.25
N TRP A 81 -1.08 3.57 -9.37
CA TRP A 81 -0.86 2.36 -8.59
C TRP A 81 -0.95 1.10 -9.47
N ILE A 82 -1.90 1.07 -10.41
CA ILE A 82 -2.04 -0.02 -11.37
C ILE A 82 -0.78 -0.16 -12.22
N GLU A 83 -0.28 0.95 -12.77
CA GLU A 83 0.98 0.99 -13.53
C GLU A 83 2.16 0.50 -12.69
N LYS A 84 2.25 0.92 -11.43
CA LYS A 84 3.26 0.43 -10.50
C LYS A 84 3.17 -1.09 -10.35
N ILE A 85 2.01 -1.64 -10.00
CA ILE A 85 1.87 -3.08 -9.77
C ILE A 85 2.11 -3.90 -11.04
N ARG A 86 1.79 -3.35 -12.22
CA ARG A 86 2.11 -4.00 -13.50
C ARG A 86 3.61 -4.04 -13.81
N ALA A 87 4.40 -3.15 -13.20
CA ALA A 87 5.83 -3.03 -13.43
C ALA A 87 6.71 -3.85 -12.46
N GLY A 88 6.11 -4.64 -11.56
CA GLY A 88 6.87 -5.38 -10.55
C GLY A 88 6.13 -6.57 -9.97
N TYR A 89 6.85 -7.41 -9.25
CA TYR A 89 6.27 -8.57 -8.58
C TYR A 89 5.48 -8.13 -7.35
N PHE A 90 4.45 -8.88 -7.01
CA PHE A 90 3.68 -8.68 -5.78
C PHE A 90 3.85 -9.90 -4.88
N ILE A 91 4.21 -9.68 -3.62
CA ILE A 91 4.37 -10.74 -2.63
C ILE A 91 3.51 -10.44 -1.42
N ALA A 92 2.68 -11.41 -1.05
CA ALA A 92 1.85 -11.34 0.13
C ALA A 92 2.20 -12.45 1.12
N ALA A 93 2.39 -12.10 2.38
CA ALA A 93 2.61 -13.06 3.45
C ALA A 93 1.47 -13.06 4.46
N LYS A 94 1.01 -14.26 4.83
CA LYS A 94 0.05 -14.47 5.90
C LYS A 94 0.79 -14.81 7.18
N THR A 95 0.43 -14.13 8.25
CA THR A 95 1.05 -14.32 9.57
C THR A 95 0.05 -14.90 10.54
N ASP A 96 0.46 -15.93 11.29
CA ASP A 96 -0.30 -16.39 12.45
C ASP A 96 0.05 -15.53 13.68
N MET A 97 -0.95 -14.80 14.22
CA MET A 97 -0.77 -13.93 15.37
C MET A 97 -0.67 -14.68 16.71
N THR A 98 -0.79 -16.02 16.72
CA THR A 98 -0.66 -16.82 17.95
C THR A 98 0.80 -16.91 18.45
N ILE A 99 1.78 -16.65 17.58
CA ILE A 99 3.21 -16.70 17.90
C ILE A 99 3.70 -15.28 18.23
N LYS A 100 3.99 -15.02 19.52
CA LYS A 100 4.31 -13.66 20.01
C LYS A 100 5.78 -13.27 19.95
N SER A 101 6.71 -14.21 19.76
CA SER A 101 8.14 -13.94 19.94
C SER A 101 8.86 -13.47 18.68
N GLU A 102 8.43 -13.88 17.48
CA GLU A 102 9.05 -13.53 16.20
C GLU A 102 8.01 -13.55 15.08
N TRP A 103 8.08 -12.62 14.13
CA TRP A 103 7.26 -12.67 12.92
C TRP A 103 7.70 -13.86 12.07
N LYS A 104 6.79 -14.82 11.84
CA LYS A 104 6.98 -15.95 10.93
C LYS A 104 5.74 -16.09 10.06
N PRO A 105 5.88 -16.03 8.73
CA PRO A 105 4.75 -16.23 7.86
C PRO A 105 4.37 -17.72 7.88
N SER A 106 3.07 -18.01 7.95
CA SER A 106 2.57 -19.37 7.74
C SER A 106 2.50 -19.71 6.25
N GLU A 107 2.37 -18.70 5.40
CA GLU A 107 2.28 -18.85 3.96
C GLU A 107 2.76 -17.56 3.29
N VAL A 108 3.45 -17.69 2.16
CA VAL A 108 3.90 -16.57 1.33
C VAL A 108 3.52 -16.87 -0.11
N ILE A 109 2.87 -15.92 -0.77
CA ILE A 109 2.40 -16.05 -2.14
C ILE A 109 3.15 -15.07 -3.02
N PHE A 110 3.75 -15.58 -4.07
CA PHE A 110 4.34 -14.84 -5.17
C PHE A 110 3.30 -14.62 -6.27
N CYS A 111 3.19 -13.41 -6.78
CA CYS A 111 2.38 -13.06 -7.95
C CYS A 111 3.23 -12.32 -8.98
N HIS A 112 3.23 -12.82 -10.21
CA HIS A 112 3.64 -12.04 -11.39
C HIS A 112 2.52 -11.02 -11.72
N PRO A 113 2.81 -9.85 -12.33
CA PRO A 113 1.79 -8.89 -12.77
C PRO A 113 0.54 -9.51 -13.41
N SER A 114 0.75 -10.48 -14.32
CA SER A 114 -0.33 -11.21 -15.00
C SER A 114 -1.31 -11.91 -14.06
N ASP A 115 -0.87 -12.31 -12.87
CA ASP A 115 -1.69 -13.04 -11.88
C ASP A 115 -2.67 -12.12 -11.17
N LEU A 116 -2.48 -10.79 -11.28
CA LEU A 116 -3.34 -9.78 -10.68
C LEU A 116 -4.26 -9.10 -11.71
N GLU A 117 -4.10 -9.39 -13.01
CA GLU A 117 -4.80 -8.66 -14.08
C GLU A 117 -6.32 -8.79 -13.99
N GLU A 118 -6.84 -9.98 -13.67
CA GLU A 118 -8.27 -10.18 -13.48
C GLU A 118 -8.80 -9.31 -12.34
N TRP A 119 -8.13 -9.33 -11.18
CA TRP A 119 -8.53 -8.49 -10.05
C TRP A 119 -8.41 -6.99 -10.37
N ILE A 120 -7.35 -6.56 -11.05
CA ILE A 120 -7.16 -5.17 -11.48
C ILE A 120 -8.30 -4.74 -12.41
N ALA A 121 -8.59 -5.53 -13.44
CA ALA A 121 -9.63 -5.24 -14.42
C ALA A 121 -11.00 -5.13 -13.74
N GLU A 122 -11.36 -6.13 -12.94
CA GLU A 122 -12.68 -6.22 -12.31
C GLU A 122 -12.89 -5.20 -11.20
N LYS A 123 -11.89 -5.02 -10.33
CA LYS A 123 -12.04 -4.21 -9.10
C LYS A 123 -11.68 -2.75 -9.30
N LEU A 124 -10.77 -2.44 -10.21
CA LEU A 124 -10.24 -1.09 -10.37
C LEU A 124 -10.64 -0.48 -11.70
N GLU A 125 -10.22 -1.08 -12.81
CA GLU A 125 -10.30 -0.45 -14.14
C GLU A 125 -11.73 -0.20 -14.60
N ASN A 126 -12.64 -1.15 -14.38
CA ASN A 126 -14.05 -1.00 -14.79
C ASN A 126 -14.71 0.28 -14.26
N ARG A 127 -14.47 0.64 -12.99
CA ARG A 127 -15.05 1.87 -12.43
C ARG A 127 -14.19 3.12 -12.64
N ILE A 128 -12.86 2.98 -12.74
CA ILE A 128 -12.02 4.12 -13.20
C ILE A 128 -12.47 4.55 -14.60
N ALA A 129 -12.79 3.60 -15.49
CA ALA A 129 -13.27 3.89 -16.83
C ALA A 129 -14.59 4.69 -16.83
N ILE A 130 -15.52 4.40 -15.91
CA ILE A 130 -16.78 5.16 -15.77
C ILE A 130 -16.49 6.62 -15.39
N ASP A 131 -15.56 6.84 -14.45
CA ASP A 131 -15.21 8.19 -14.02
C ASP A 131 -14.43 8.95 -15.11
N GLU A 132 -13.58 8.25 -15.87
CA GLU A 132 -12.90 8.80 -17.05
C GLU A 132 -13.90 9.22 -18.14
N GLU A 133 -14.90 8.39 -18.43
CA GLU A 133 -15.98 8.74 -19.37
C GLU A 133 -16.76 9.97 -18.90
N LEU A 134 -17.05 10.08 -17.59
CA LEU A 134 -17.68 11.27 -17.03
C LEU A 134 -16.81 12.51 -17.22
N ARG A 135 -15.51 12.43 -16.93
CA ARG A 135 -14.55 13.53 -17.16
C ARG A 135 -14.55 13.95 -18.61
N ASP A 136 -14.49 13.00 -19.54
CA ASP A 136 -14.39 13.29 -20.96
C ASP A 136 -15.67 13.96 -21.48
N ARG A 137 -16.85 13.55 -20.99
CA ARG A 137 -18.11 14.26 -21.26
C ARG A 137 -18.16 15.66 -20.67
N VAL A 138 -17.61 15.88 -19.47
CA VAL A 138 -17.51 17.22 -18.88
C VAL A 138 -16.62 18.12 -19.76
N LEU A 139 -15.45 17.64 -20.16
CA LEU A 139 -14.52 18.39 -21.02
C LEU A 139 -15.14 18.71 -22.39
N ALA A 140 -15.82 17.73 -23.00
CA ALA A 140 -16.51 17.92 -24.27
C ALA A 140 -17.61 18.99 -24.19
N ASN A 141 -18.38 19.03 -23.09
CA ASN A 141 -19.42 20.03 -22.88
C ASN A 141 -18.88 21.43 -22.58
N LEU A 142 -17.70 21.53 -21.98
CA LEU A 142 -17.03 22.83 -21.79
C LEU A 142 -16.53 23.41 -23.12
N GLY A 143 -16.10 22.56 -24.06
CA GLY A 143 -15.68 23.00 -25.39
C GLY A 143 -14.62 24.12 -25.35
N ASP A 144 -14.87 25.22 -26.04
CA ASP A 144 -13.98 26.39 -26.11
C ASP A 144 -14.24 27.43 -25.00
N SER A 145 -15.15 27.13 -24.05
CA SER A 145 -15.42 28.04 -22.92
C SER A 145 -14.32 28.07 -21.87
N VAL A 146 -13.35 27.16 -21.97
CA VAL A 146 -12.19 27.03 -21.08
C VAL A 146 -10.91 26.87 -21.90
N THR A 147 -9.79 27.35 -21.37
CA THR A 147 -8.49 27.23 -22.05
C THR A 147 -7.92 25.81 -21.97
N GLU A 148 -6.90 25.51 -22.76
CA GLU A 148 -6.21 24.21 -22.70
C GLU A 148 -5.50 23.97 -21.35
N GLU A 149 -5.00 25.03 -20.71
CA GLU A 149 -4.46 24.97 -19.36
C GLU A 149 -5.53 24.60 -18.32
N GLU A 150 -6.74 25.16 -18.47
CA GLU A 150 -7.88 24.83 -17.62
C GLU A 150 -8.35 23.39 -17.85
N LYS A 151 -8.43 22.91 -19.10
CA LYS A 151 -8.71 21.50 -19.42
C LYS A 151 -7.69 20.57 -18.78
N THR A 152 -6.40 20.89 -18.90
CA THR A 152 -5.32 20.13 -18.26
C THR A 152 -5.49 20.09 -16.74
N ARG A 153 -5.85 21.23 -16.13
CA ARG A 153 -6.11 21.32 -14.70
C ARG A 153 -7.32 20.49 -14.28
N ILE A 154 -8.40 20.50 -15.07
CA ILE A 154 -9.59 19.67 -14.84
C ILE A 154 -9.23 18.19 -14.88
N VAL A 155 -8.48 17.75 -15.91
CA VAL A 155 -8.00 16.36 -16.02
C VAL A 155 -7.22 15.96 -14.77
N TYR A 156 -6.28 16.79 -14.34
CA TYR A 156 -5.50 16.54 -13.12
C TYR A 156 -6.38 16.45 -11.87
N LEU A 157 -7.28 17.41 -11.65
CA LEU A 157 -8.13 17.47 -10.46
C LEU A 157 -9.11 16.30 -10.39
N MET A 158 -9.76 15.98 -11.51
CA MET A 158 -10.69 14.87 -11.59
C MET A 158 -9.94 13.53 -11.46
N GLY A 159 -8.81 13.35 -12.14
CA GLY A 159 -8.00 12.13 -12.05
C GLY A 159 -7.52 11.83 -10.62
N ARG A 160 -7.23 12.87 -9.83
CA ARG A 160 -6.91 12.72 -8.40
C ARG A 160 -8.06 12.20 -7.53
N GLY A 161 -9.30 12.38 -7.96
CA GLY A 161 -10.48 11.85 -7.28
C GLY A 161 -10.87 10.43 -7.72
N MET A 162 -10.26 9.92 -8.80
CA MET A 162 -10.54 8.60 -9.38
C MET A 162 -9.70 7.50 -8.71
N THR A 163 -9.79 7.39 -7.38
CA THR A 163 -9.03 6.43 -6.60
C THR A 163 -9.94 5.63 -5.66
N TYR A 164 -9.47 4.44 -5.30
CA TYR A 164 -10.11 3.60 -4.30
C TYR A 164 -9.37 3.66 -2.98
N ASN A 165 -10.15 3.75 -1.91
CA ASN A 165 -9.64 3.61 -0.56
C ASN A 165 -9.53 2.13 -0.17
N ASN A 166 -8.31 1.61 -0.20
CA ASN A 166 -7.91 0.28 0.30
C ASN A 166 -8.72 -0.88 -0.30
N PRO A 167 -8.81 -0.99 -1.65
CA PRO A 167 -9.42 -2.14 -2.28
C PRO A 167 -8.68 -3.41 -1.86
N LYS A 168 -9.41 -4.44 -1.46
CA LYS A 168 -8.85 -5.66 -0.89
C LYS A 168 -8.62 -6.73 -1.95
N ILE A 169 -7.49 -7.42 -1.86
CA ILE A 169 -7.24 -8.68 -2.59
C ILE A 169 -7.51 -9.81 -1.59
N SER A 170 -8.44 -10.70 -1.90
CA SER A 170 -8.72 -11.83 -1.01
C SER A 170 -7.58 -12.83 -1.07
N TRP A 171 -7.33 -13.49 0.06
CA TRP A 171 -6.31 -14.53 0.14
C TRP A 171 -6.61 -15.71 -0.78
N ASP A 172 -7.89 -16.06 -0.94
CA ASP A 172 -8.33 -17.13 -1.84
C ASP A 172 -8.00 -16.82 -3.30
N TYR A 173 -8.13 -15.55 -3.72
CA TYR A 173 -7.71 -15.11 -5.05
C TYR A 173 -6.20 -15.28 -5.25
N LEU A 174 -5.41 -14.88 -4.26
CA LEU A 174 -3.96 -15.02 -4.30
C LEU A 174 -3.55 -16.50 -4.37
N LEU A 175 -4.23 -17.38 -3.64
CA LEU A 175 -3.98 -18.83 -3.69
C LEU A 175 -4.31 -19.45 -5.03
N SER A 176 -5.35 -18.97 -5.71
CA SER A 176 -5.78 -19.54 -6.99
C SER A 176 -5.02 -19.02 -8.20
N HIS A 177 -4.37 -17.84 -8.10
CA HIS A 177 -3.68 -17.19 -9.22
C HIS A 177 -2.16 -17.11 -9.03
N GLY A 178 -1.69 -16.99 -7.78
CA GLY A 178 -0.28 -16.91 -7.45
C GLY A 178 0.37 -18.27 -7.25
N VAL A 179 1.64 -18.25 -6.82
CA VAL A 179 2.41 -19.43 -6.46
C VAL A 179 2.83 -19.34 -5.01
N VAL A 180 2.54 -20.40 -4.23
CA VAL A 180 2.99 -20.50 -2.84
C VAL A 180 4.50 -20.73 -2.80
N ILE A 181 5.23 -19.86 -2.10
CA ILE A 181 6.66 -19.98 -1.88
C ILE A 181 6.94 -21.11 -0.89
N ASP A 182 8.00 -21.87 -1.17
CA ASP A 182 8.47 -22.95 -0.33
C ASP A 182 9.30 -22.38 0.80
N LEU A 183 8.72 -22.35 2.01
CA LEU A 183 9.34 -21.74 3.18
C LEU A 183 10.57 -22.51 3.71
N ASN A 184 10.90 -23.70 3.17
CA ASN A 184 12.16 -24.37 3.49
C ASN A 184 13.35 -23.79 2.71
N ARG A 185 13.09 -23.16 1.56
CA ARG A 185 14.09 -22.54 0.69
C ARG A 185 13.55 -21.25 0.03
N PRO A 186 13.10 -20.26 0.81
CA PRO A 186 12.28 -19.16 0.33
C PRO A 186 12.98 -18.29 -0.73
N ALA A 187 14.22 -17.88 -0.48
CA ALA A 187 14.99 -17.06 -1.42
C ALA A 187 15.34 -17.81 -2.72
N GLU A 188 15.67 -19.10 -2.62
CA GLU A 188 15.99 -19.94 -3.78
C GLU A 188 14.74 -20.17 -4.65
N HIS A 189 13.61 -20.54 -4.03
CA HIS A 189 12.36 -20.73 -4.77
C HIS A 189 11.86 -19.41 -5.38
N LEU A 190 12.01 -18.26 -4.70
CA LEU A 190 11.71 -16.97 -5.30
C LEU A 190 12.57 -16.72 -6.56
N ALA A 191 13.87 -16.98 -6.50
CA ALA A 191 14.76 -16.81 -7.64
C ALA A 191 14.36 -17.71 -8.83
N GLU A 192 13.95 -18.94 -8.58
CA GLU A 192 13.41 -19.85 -9.60
C GLU A 192 12.12 -19.31 -10.25
N LEU A 193 11.21 -18.76 -9.45
CA LEU A 193 9.95 -18.17 -9.93
C LEU A 193 10.21 -16.95 -10.81
N VAL A 194 11.11 -16.06 -10.37
CA VAL A 194 11.50 -14.87 -11.12
C VAL A 194 12.19 -15.26 -12.44
N SER A 195 13.08 -16.25 -12.40
CA SER A 195 13.76 -16.74 -13.61
C SER A 195 12.80 -17.41 -14.60
N SER A 196 11.77 -18.10 -14.12
CA SER A 196 10.78 -18.77 -14.97
C SER A 196 9.66 -17.83 -15.45
N ARG A 197 9.46 -16.71 -14.76
CA ARG A 197 8.42 -15.71 -15.04
C ARG A 197 9.01 -14.30 -15.01
N PRO A 198 9.93 -13.96 -15.95
CA PRO A 198 10.57 -12.66 -15.98
C PRO A 198 9.57 -11.54 -16.31
N LEU A 199 9.78 -10.36 -15.72
CA LEU A 199 9.08 -9.15 -16.13
C LEU A 199 9.45 -8.81 -17.60
N GLN A 200 8.48 -8.27 -18.35
CA GLN A 200 8.62 -7.88 -19.76
C GLN A 200 9.00 -6.41 -19.92
#